data_AF-A0A967YZN2-F1
#
_entry.id   AF-A0A967YZN2-F1
#
_cell.length_a   1.000
_cell.length_b   1.000
_cell.length_c   1.000
_cell.angle_alpha   90.00
_cell.angle_beta   90.00
_cell.angle_gamma   90.00
#
_symmetry.space_group_name_H-M   'P 1'
#
loop_
_entity.id
_entity.type
_entity.pdbx_description
1 polymer ?
#
loop_
_entity_poly.entity_id
_entity_poly.type
_entity_poly.pdbx_seq_one_letter_code
_entity_poly.pdbx_strand_id
1 'polypeptide(L)' 'MWYIGKGLQIIGLVQVLFGIYVGFSQDDLAAEFKIALIGIGIFIVGRLIEMKFGRKA' A
#
# COMPACT_ATOMS: atom_id res chain seq x y z
N MET A 1 0.13 -6.75 -17.85
CA MET A 1 0.22 -6.94 -16.38
C MET A 1 0.69 -5.69 -15.62
N TRP A 2 1.03 -4.59 -16.30
CA TRP A 2 1.41 -3.32 -15.66
C TRP A 2 0.28 -2.66 -14.85
N TYR A 3 -0.94 -2.65 -15.40
CA TYR A 3 -2.11 -2.05 -14.74
C TYR A 3 -2.45 -2.66 -13.37
N ILE A 4 -2.20 -3.96 -13.19
CA ILE A 4 -2.45 -4.66 -11.92
C ILE A 4 -1.46 -4.22 -10.85
N GLY A 5 -0.16 -4.12 -11.20
CA GLY A 5 0.88 -3.63 -10.28
C GLY A 5 0.61 -2.20 -9.83
N LYS A 6 0.18 -1.33 -10.76
CA LYS A 6 -0.24 0.04 -10.43
C LYS A 6 -1.49 0.10 -9.57
N GLY A 7 -2.48 -0.75 -9.83
CA GLY A 7 -3.69 -0.84 -9.00
C GLY A 7 -3.35 -1.22 -7.55
N LEU A 8 -2.49 -2.22 -7.36
CA LEU A 8 -1.99 -2.61 -6.04
C LEU A 8 -1.21 -1.49 -5.33
N GLN A 9 -0.37 -0.74 -6.06
CA GLN A 9 0.32 0.41 -5.49
C GLN A 9 -0.66 1.49 -5.03
N ILE A 10 -1.69 1.81 -5.82
CA ILE A 10 -2.70 2.80 -5.44
C ILE A 10 -3.47 2.33 -4.19
N ILE A 11 -3.93 1.08 -4.17
CA ILE A 11 -4.65 0.51 -3.02
C ILE A 11 -3.77 0.55 -1.75
N GLY A 12 -2.51 0.12 -1.88
CA GLY A 12 -1.55 0.15 -0.77
C GLY A 12 -1.33 1.57 -0.23
N LEU A 13 -1.19 2.57 -1.11
CA LEU A 13 -1.03 3.97 -0.72
C LEU A 13 -2.28 4.51 0.00
N VAL A 14 -3.47 4.21 -0.51
CA VAL A 14 -4.74 4.59 0.12
C VAL A 14 -4.85 3.99 1.51
N GLN A 15 -4.42 2.73 1.69
CA GLN A 15 -4.42 2.08 3.00
C GLN A 15 -3.44 2.72 3.98
N VAL A 16 -2.27 3.18 3.53
CA VAL A 16 -1.34 3.93 4.39
C VAL A 16 -1.96 5.23 4.86
N LEU A 17 -2.55 6.01 3.95
CA LEU A 17 -3.23 7.26 4.29
C LEU A 17 -4.42 7.03 5.23
N PHE A 18 -5.17 5.96 5.01
CA PHE A 18 -6.27 5.56 5.89
C PHE A 18 -5.78 5.14 7.28
N GLY A 19 -4.66 4.41 7.35
CA GLY A 19 -4.03 4.04 8.62
C GLY A 19 -3.62 5.26 9.43
N ILE A 20 -2.99 6.24 8.79
CA ILE A 20 -2.60 7.53 9.40
C ILE A 20 -3.85 8.28 9.88
N TYR A 21 -4.91 8.35 9.06
CA TYR A 21 -6.16 9.01 9.44
C TYR A 21 -6.83 8.35 10.65
N VAL A 22 -6.87 7.01 10.68
CA VAL A 22 -7.44 6.24 11.79
C VAL A 22 -6.61 6.40 13.05
N GLY A 23 -5.28 6.33 12.94
CA GLY A 23 -4.34 6.57 14.03
C GLY A 23 -4.55 7.93 14.69
N PHE A 24 -4.60 8.97 13.86
CA PHE A 24 -4.85 10.34 14.33
C PHE A 24 -6.25 10.50 14.94
N SER A 25 -7.27 9.85 14.38
CA SER A 25 -8.66 9.98 14.88
C SER A 25 -8.90 9.23 16.18
N GLN A 26 -8.15 8.17 16.46
CA GLN A 26 -8.34 7.32 17.65
C GLN A 26 -7.23 7.48 18.71
N ASP A 27 -6.23 8.34 18.47
CA ASP A 27 -5.00 8.47 19.29
C ASP A 27 -4.31 7.11 19.54
N ASP A 28 -4.54 6.14 18.65
CA ASP A 28 -4.01 4.78 18.75
C ASP A 28 -2.92 4.56 17.71
N LEU A 29 -1.69 4.85 18.16
CA LEU A 29 -0.47 4.66 17.36
C LEU A 29 -0.28 3.19 16.95
N ALA A 30 -0.73 2.22 17.76
CA ALA A 30 -0.56 0.81 17.43
C ALA A 30 -1.49 0.39 16.27
N ALA A 31 -2.71 0.92 16.23
CA ALA A 31 -3.62 0.73 15.11
C ALA A 31 -3.11 1.41 13.83
N GLU A 32 -2.56 2.62 13.96
CA GLU A 32 -1.92 3.37 12.88
C GLU A 32 -0.84 2.53 12.18
N PHE A 33 0.14 2.06 12.96
CA PHE A 33 1.28 1.31 12.45
C PHE A 33 0.86 -0.01 11.81
N LYS A 34 -0.12 -0.72 12.37
CA LYS A 34 -0.62 -1.98 11.78
C LYS A 34 -1.22 -1.76 10.40
N ILE A 35 -2.11 -0.78 10.26
CA ILE A 35 -2.79 -0.51 8.99
C ILE A 35 -1.80 0.05 7.96
N ALA A 36 -0.92 0.95 8.39
CA ALA A 36 0.12 1.52 7.54
C ALA A 36 1.11 0.46 7.04
N LEU A 37 1.58 -0.46 7.91
CA LEU A 37 2.46 -1.57 7.51
C LEU A 37 1.81 -2.49 6.49
N ILE A 38 0.52 -2.79 6.63
CA ILE A 38 -0.23 -3.57 5.65
C ILE A 38 -0.27 -2.83 4.30
N GLY A 39 -0.59 -1.53 4.31
CA GLY A 39 -0.59 -0.71 3.11
C GLY A 39 0.76 -0.66 2.40
N ILE A 40 1.85 -0.50 3.15
CA ILE A 40 3.23 -0.55 2.62
C ILE A 40 3.51 -1.92 2.01
N GLY A 41 3.12 -3.01 2.68
CA GLY A 41 3.29 -4.37 2.16
C GLY A 41 2.59 -4.57 0.81
N ILE A 42 1.33 -4.13 0.70
CA ILE A 42 0.55 -4.20 -0.54
C ILE A 42 1.20 -3.35 -1.65
N PHE A 43 1.70 -2.17 -1.31
CA PHE A 43 2.42 -1.30 -2.25
C PHE A 43 3.68 -1.97 -2.80
N ILE A 44 4.49 -2.57 -1.92
CA ILE A 44 5.72 -3.28 -2.29
C ILE A 44 5.40 -4.49 -3.19
N VAL A 45 4.36 -5.26 -2.86
CA VAL A 45 3.91 -6.38 -3.72
C VAL A 45 3.51 -5.88 -5.10
N GLY A 46 2.75 -4.78 -5.19
CA GLY A 46 2.41 -4.12 -6.44
C GLY A 46 3.64 -3.69 -7.24
N ARG A 47 4.67 -3.16 -6.57
CA ARG A 47 5.96 -2.77 -7.17
C ARG A 47 6.75 -3.98 -7.69
N LEU A 48 6.79 -5.07 -6.93
CA LEU A 48 7.47 -6.30 -7.34
C LEU A 48 6.80 -6.95 -8.55
N ILE A 49 5.46 -6.96 -8.59
CA ILE A 49 4.70 -7.43 -9.75
C ILE A 49 5.00 -6.56 -10.98
N GLU A 50 5.02 -5.24 -10.83
CA GLU A 50 5.41 -4.33 -11.91
C GLU A 50 6.86 -4.59 -12.38
N MET A 51 7.81 -4.78 -11.47
CA MET A 51 9.21 -5.05 -11.84
C MET A 51 9.38 -6.39 -12.57
N LYS A 52 8.63 -7.42 -12.18
CA LYS A 52 8.72 -8.76 -12.75
C LYS A 52 7.98 -8.89 -14.10
N PHE A 53 6.85 -8.20 -14.25
CA PHE A 53 5.97 -8.37 -15.41
C PHE A 53 5.83 -7.11 -16.30
N GLY A 54 6.31 -5.96 -15.84
CA GLY A 54 6.29 -4.68 -16.57
C GLY A 54 7.51 -4.44 -17.45
N ARG A 55 8.55 -5.28 -17.37
CA ARG A 55 9.80 -5.13 -18.15
C ARG A 55 9.68 -5.54 -19.64
N LYS A 56 8.46 -5.60 -20.20
CA LYS A 56 8.17 -5.94 -21.61
C LYS A 56 7.21 -4.94 -22.28
N ALA A 57 7.37 -3.65 -22.00
CA ALA A 57 6.74 -2.59 -22.79
C ALA A 57 7.85 -1.73 -23.41
#